data_AF-A0A973GZB6-F1
#
_entry.id   AF-A0A973GZB6-F1
#
_cell.length_a   1.000
_cell.length_b   1.000
_cell.length_c   1.000
_cell.angle_alpha   90.00
_cell.angle_beta   90.00
_cell.angle_gamma   90.00
#
_symmetry.space_group_name_H-M   'P 1'
#
loop_
_entity.id
_entity.type
_entity.pdbx_description
1 polymer ?
#
loop_
_entity_poly.entity_id
_entity_poly.type
_entity_poly.pdbx_seq_one_letter_code
_entity_poly.pdbx_strand_id
1 'polypeptide(L)'
;MHETAILEIDQAALAMAQALATYGEEMKPLLDPGHLEALYAQVVNLRRVLLGLEMGILYQDWQAPEELLQQASRELLPVDKVATRIRNAASQGSNE
;
A
#
# COMPACT_ATOMS: atom_id res chain seq x y z
N MET A 1 7.96 -3.22 -23.23
CA MET A 1 7.83 -4.65 -22.86
C MET A 1 7.59 -4.82 -21.37
N HIS A 2 8.40 -4.21 -20.48
CA HIS A 2 8.19 -4.34 -19.03
C HIS A 2 6.93 -3.63 -18.51
N GLU A 3 6.58 -2.45 -19.02
CA GLU A 3 5.32 -1.75 -18.68
C GLU A 3 4.06 -2.58 -18.99
N THR A 4 4.03 -3.21 -20.17
CA THR A 4 2.91 -4.07 -20.59
C THR A 4 2.73 -5.24 -19.63
N ALA A 5 3.83 -5.88 -19.22
CA ALA A 5 3.79 -6.97 -18.25
C ALA A 5 3.30 -6.50 -16.87
N ILE A 6 3.71 -5.31 -16.40
CA ILE A 6 3.25 -4.76 -15.11
C ILE A 6 1.72 -4.54 -15.12
N LEU A 7 1.20 -3.95 -16.21
CA LEU A 7 -0.25 -3.73 -16.38
C LEU A 7 -1.04 -5.04 -16.44
N GLU A 8 -0.54 -6.04 -17.18
CA GLU A 8 -1.17 -7.36 -17.27
C GLU A 8 -1.22 -8.06 -15.91
N ILE A 9 -0.15 -7.93 -15.12
CA ILE A 9 -0.10 -8.49 -13.75
C ILE A 9 -1.05 -7.72 -12.82
N ASP A 10 -1.16 -6.39 -12.90
CA ASP A 10 -2.13 -5.64 -12.06
C ASP A 10 -3.57 -6.00 -12.42
N GLN A 11 -3.89 -6.16 -13.71
CA GLN A 11 -5.22 -6.61 -14.15
C GLN A 11 -5.55 -8.01 -13.62
N ALA A 12 -4.60 -8.95 -13.69
CA ALA A 12 -4.79 -10.29 -13.13
C ALA A 12 -4.97 -10.24 -11.60
N ALA A 13 -4.18 -9.43 -10.90
CA ALA A 13 -4.29 -9.25 -9.45
C ALA A 13 -5.62 -8.60 -9.04
N LEU A 14 -6.11 -7.62 -9.82
CA LEU A 14 -7.42 -7.01 -9.62
C LEU A 14 -8.55 -8.04 -9.78
N ALA A 15 -8.51 -8.85 -10.84
CA ALA A 15 -9.49 -9.90 -11.07
C ALA A 15 -9.49 -10.93 -9.93
N MET A 16 -8.31 -11.33 -9.44
CA MET A 16 -8.19 -12.21 -8.29
C MET A 16 -8.77 -11.60 -7.01
N ALA A 17 -8.48 -10.32 -6.71
CA ALA A 17 -9.03 -9.65 -5.54
C ALA A 17 -10.57 -9.57 -5.60
N GLN A 18 -11.13 -9.28 -6.78
CA GLN A 18 -12.58 -9.26 -7.00
C GLN A 18 -13.21 -10.65 -6.85
N ALA A 19 -12.57 -11.68 -7.38
CA ALA A 19 -13.03 -13.06 -7.23
C ALA A 19 -13.02 -13.50 -5.76
N LEU A 20 -11.95 -13.20 -5.02
CA LEU A 20 -11.85 -13.49 -3.58
C LEU A 20 -12.90 -12.71 -2.77
N ALA A 21 -13.17 -11.46 -3.12
CA ALA A 21 -14.21 -10.68 -2.45
C ALA A 21 -15.63 -11.22 -2.75
N THR A 22 -15.84 -11.75 -3.95
CA THR A 22 -17.15 -12.23 -4.41
C THR A 22 -17.45 -13.65 -3.90
N TYR A 23 -16.46 -14.55 -3.98
CA TYR A 23 -16.63 -15.98 -3.71
C TYR A 23 -15.90 -16.46 -2.45
N GLY A 24 -15.17 -15.59 -1.75
CA GLY A 24 -14.35 -15.97 -0.60
C GLY A 24 -15.15 -16.60 0.53
N GLU A 25 -16.34 -16.09 0.83
CA GLU A 25 -17.24 -16.68 1.83
C GLU A 25 -17.71 -18.08 1.44
N GLU A 26 -17.99 -18.31 0.16
CA GLU A 26 -18.39 -19.62 -0.37
C GLU A 26 -17.22 -20.62 -0.38
N MET A 27 -15.98 -20.12 -0.44
CA MET A 27 -14.76 -20.94 -0.40
C MET A 27 -14.29 -21.29 1.01
N LYS A 28 -14.68 -20.54 2.05
CA LYS A 28 -14.33 -20.82 3.47
C LYS A 28 -14.62 -22.25 3.96
N PRO A 29 -15.67 -22.96 3.51
CA PRO A 29 -15.90 -24.35 3.92
C PRO A 29 -14.96 -25.35 3.22
N LEU A 30 -14.38 -24.95 2.08
CA LEU A 30 -13.57 -25.80 1.21
C LEU A 30 -12.06 -25.59 1.41
N LEU A 31 -11.68 -24.44 1.96
CA LEU A 31 -10.31 -24.02 2.18
C LEU A 31 -10.14 -23.56 3.63
N ASP A 32 -8.92 -23.70 4.14
CA ASP A 32 -8.59 -23.15 5.45
C ASP A 32 -8.82 -21.62 5.46
N PRO A 33 -9.63 -21.08 6.39
CA PRO A 33 -9.96 -19.65 6.41
C PRO A 33 -8.72 -18.74 6.48
N GLY A 34 -7.68 -19.17 7.21
CA GLY A 34 -6.42 -18.44 7.32
C GLY A 34 -5.68 -18.32 5.99
N HIS A 35 -5.79 -19.33 5.11
CA HIS A 35 -5.20 -19.28 3.77
C HIS A 35 -5.93 -18.29 2.84
N LEU A 36 -7.26 -18.21 2.91
CA LEU A 36 -8.04 -17.26 2.11
C LEU A 36 -7.73 -15.81 2.49
N GLU A 37 -7.67 -15.52 3.79
CA GLU A 37 -7.30 -14.20 4.29
C GLU A 37 -5.87 -13.82 3.92
N ALA A 38 -4.92 -14.75 4.07
CA ALA A 38 -3.54 -14.55 3.67
C ALA A 38 -3.39 -14.29 2.16
N LEU A 39 -4.10 -15.07 1.33
CA LEU A 39 -4.10 -14.89 -0.12
C LEU A 39 -4.63 -13.52 -0.52
N TYR A 40 -5.76 -13.09 0.06
CA TYR A 40 -6.31 -11.76 -0.20
C TYR A 40 -5.32 -10.65 0.18
N ALA A 41 -4.68 -10.76 1.35
CA ALA A 41 -3.67 -9.81 1.79
C ALA A 41 -2.45 -9.75 0.85
N GLN A 42 -1.99 -10.91 0.36
CA GLN A 42 -0.90 -11.00 -0.60
C GLN A 42 -1.25 -10.36 -1.95
N VAL A 43 -2.45 -10.61 -2.47
CA VAL A 43 -2.93 -10.00 -3.73
C VAL A 43 -3.04 -8.48 -3.59
N VAL A 44 -3.59 -7.97 -2.49
CA VAL A 44 -3.65 -6.53 -2.23
C VAL A 44 -2.25 -5.92 -2.14
N ASN A 45 -1.31 -6.60 -1.49
CA ASN A 45 0.07 -6.13 -1.39
C ASN A 45 0.77 -6.10 -2.75
N LEU A 46 0.57 -7.12 -3.59
CA LEU A 46 1.09 -7.17 -4.95
C LEU A 46 0.64 -5.94 -5.76
N ARG A 47 -0.65 -5.59 -5.69
CA ARG A 47 -1.19 -4.40 -6.38
C ARG A 47 -0.57 -3.09 -5.90
N ARG A 48 -0.32 -2.95 -4.59
CA ARG A 48 0.39 -1.77 -4.04
C ARG A 48 1.80 -1.65 -4.61
N VAL A 49 2.51 -2.76 -4.74
CA VAL A 49 3.87 -2.79 -5.32
C VAL A 49 3.82 -2.44 -6.81
N LEU A 50 2.89 -3.03 -7.57
CA LEU A 50 2.73 -2.74 -9.00
C LEU A 50 2.39 -1.27 -9.24
N LEU A 51 1.47 -0.69 -8.46
CA LEU A 51 1.19 0.75 -8.51
C LEU A 51 2.44 1.59 -8.23
N GLY A 52 3.25 1.21 -7.23
CA GLY A 52 4.52 1.88 -6.96
C GLY A 52 5.49 1.84 -8.14
N LEU A 53 5.54 0.72 -8.86
CA LEU A 53 6.37 0.56 -10.05
C LEU A 53 5.84 1.38 -11.24
N GLU A 54 4.52 1.36 -11.48
CA GLU A 54 3.86 2.18 -12.50
C GLU A 54 4.09 3.67 -12.27
N MET A 55 3.92 4.12 -11.01
CA MET A 55 4.20 5.50 -10.63
C MET A 55 5.69 5.83 -10.77
N GLY A 56 6.59 4.91 -10.40
CA GLY A 56 8.04 5.09 -10.53
C GLY A 56 8.50 5.31 -11.98
N ILE A 57 7.85 4.66 -12.94
CA ILE A 57 8.10 4.85 -14.37
C ILE A 57 7.76 6.29 -14.80
N LEU A 58 6.71 6.90 -14.24
CA LEU A 58 6.33 8.29 -14.56
C LEU A 58 7.38 9.32 -14.12
N TYR A 59 8.23 8.98 -13.16
CA TYR A 59 9.27 9.86 -12.62
C TYR A 59 10.68 9.45 -13.04
N GLN A 60 10.84 8.46 -13.94
CA GLN A 60 12.15 7.94 -14.31
C GLN A 60 13.05 9.00 -14.96
N ASP A 61 12.44 9.92 -15.74
CA ASP A 61 13.10 11.07 -16.36
C ASP A 61 12.91 12.37 -15.55
N TRP A 62 12.20 12.31 -14.43
CA TRP A 62 11.94 13.48 -13.59
C TRP A 62 13.16 13.77 -12.72
N GLN A 63 13.94 14.79 -13.11
CA GLN A 63 14.91 15.39 -12.21
C GLN A 63 14.18 16.23 -11.18
N ALA A 64 13.90 15.64 -10.01
CA ALA A 64 13.28 16.36 -8.91
C ALA A 64 14.16 17.57 -8.54
N PRO A 65 13.60 18.80 -8.56
CA PRO A 65 14.32 19.98 -8.12
C PRO A 65 14.86 19.76 -6.70
N GLU A 66 16.12 20.07 -6.48
CA GLU A 66 16.82 19.78 -5.22
C GLU A 66 16.13 20.43 -4.01
N GLU A 67 15.46 21.56 -4.23
CA GLU A 67 14.64 22.27 -3.27
C GLU A 67 13.40 21.47 -2.80
N LEU A 68 12.74 20.75 -3.72
CA LEU A 68 11.59 19.88 -3.42
C LEU A 68 12.02 18.64 -2.62
N LEU A 69 13.20 18.07 -2.94
CA LEU A 69 13.77 16.96 -2.18
C LEU A 69 14.19 17.40 -0.76
N GLN A 70 14.77 18.60 -0.63
CA GLN A 70 15.08 19.19 0.68
C GLN A 70 13.83 19.52 1.49
N GLN A 71 12.75 19.95 0.84
CA GLN A 71 11.48 20.20 1.52
C GLN A 71 10.81 18.90 1.98
N ALA A 72 10.71 17.89 1.11
CA ALA A 72 10.12 16.60 1.45
C ALA A 72 10.90 15.89 2.58
N SER A 73 12.23 15.95 2.56
CA SER A 73 13.08 15.39 3.62
C SER A 73 12.96 16.15 4.96
N ARG A 74 12.63 17.45 4.93
CA ARG A 74 12.32 18.24 6.14
C ARG A 74 10.92 17.96 6.68
N GLU A 75 9.96 17.70 5.80
CA GLU A 75 8.54 17.46 6.15
C GLU A 75 8.24 16.01 6.55
N LEU A 76 9.10 15.06 6.16
CA LEU A 76 9.12 13.70 6.70
C LEU A 76 9.57 13.74 8.17
N LEU A 77 8.64 14.09 9.05
CA LEU A 77 8.78 13.84 10.48
C LEU A 77 9.08 12.35 10.65
N PRO A 78 10.16 11.96 11.36
CA PRO A 78 10.39 10.58 11.73
C PRO A 78 9.11 10.04 12.35
N VAL A 79 8.65 8.87 11.89
CA VAL A 79 7.41 8.25 12.38
C VAL A 79 7.39 8.20 13.92
N ASP A 80 8.56 8.04 14.54
CA ASP A 80 8.75 8.11 15.99
C ASP A 80 8.34 9.45 16.62
N LYS A 81 8.62 10.58 15.95
CA LYS A 81 8.25 11.94 16.41
C LYS A 81 6.75 12.20 16.24
N VAL A 82 6.12 11.64 15.21
CA VAL A 82 4.66 11.74 15.02
C VAL A 82 3.93 10.88 16.06
N ALA A 83 4.41 9.65 16.28
CA ALA A 83 3.87 8.74 17.28
C ALA A 83 3.99 9.31 18.71
N THR A 84 5.09 9.96 19.05
CA THR A 84 5.25 10.64 20.35
C THR A 84 4.36 11.87 20.48
N ARG A 85 4.16 12.66 19.42
CA ARG A 85 3.20 13.79 19.45
C ARG A 85 1.76 13.33 19.66
N ILE A 86 1.32 12.29 18.96
CA ILE A 86 -0.02 11.72 19.12
C ILE A 86 -0.21 11.17 20.54
N ARG A 87 0.79 10.47 21.07
CA ARG A 87 0.78 9.97 22.46
C ARG A 87 0.68 11.09 23.49
N ASN A 88 1.45 12.17 23.30
CA ASN A 88 1.45 13.31 24.22
C ASN A 88 0.14 14.11 24.15
N ALA A 89 -0.44 14.27 22.95
CA ALA A 89 -1.74 14.91 22.77
C ALA A 89 -2.87 14.10 23.43
N ALA A 90 -2.84 12.76 23.33
CA ALA A 90 -3.80 11.89 24.00
C ALA A 90 -3.71 11.97 25.54
N SER A 91 -2.50 12.14 26.08
CA SER A 91 -2.30 12.30 27.54
C SER A 91 -2.68 13.68 28.09
N GLN A 92 -2.70 14.72 27.25
CA GLN A 92 -3.07 16.08 27.68
C GLN A 92 -4.57 16.34 27.63
N GLY A 93 -5.33 15.65 26.76
CA GLY A 93 -6.80 15.77 26.70
C GLY A 93 -7.57 14.97 27.76
N SER A 94 -6.88 14.32 28.71
CA SER A 94 -7.51 13.51 29.78
C SER A 94 -7.55 14.22 31.14
N ASN A 95 -7.24 15.52 31.20
CA ASN A 95 -7.07 16.29 32.44
C ASN A 95 -7.81 17.64 32.43
N GLU A 96 -8.93 17.72 31.71
CA GLU A 96 -9.91 18.82 31.81
C GLU A 96 -11.33 18.27 31.92
#